data_AF-A0A2E8K577-F1
#
_entry.id   AF-A0A2E8K577-F1
#
_cell.length_a   1.000
_cell.length_b   1.000
_cell.length_c   1.000
_cell.angle_alpha   90.00
_cell.angle_beta   90.00
_cell.angle_gamma   90.00
#
_symmetry.space_group_name_H-M   'P 1'
#
loop_
_entity.id
_entity.type
_entity.pdbx_description
1 polymer ?
#
loop_
_entity_poly.entity_id
_entity_poly.type
_entity_poly.pdbx_seq_one_letter_code
_entity_poly.pdbx_strand_id
1 'polypeptide(L)'
;MHWMRWRADVIPVRSDAFFVPGNTMKGASKNFVGGVVARLVCCAALVLQGAFALGDSGAMAHYLANEGVMVVHGDTKVLFDPLFSNGYGRYQSLPENMKQALFAGEAPYEGVDAVFVSHSHQDHFSPIELLKFLRLRRDVMLYAPAQAVDELKTSASAADDAIFNRVTGIQLEYGDEPIVFKTNGLIIEAVYIPHSG
;
A
#
# COMPACT_ATOMS: atom_id res chain seq x y z
N MET A 1 25.96 9.29 -1.86
CA MET A 1 24.68 8.64 -2.21
C MET A 1 24.00 8.27 -0.90
N HIS A 2 22.71 8.54 -0.76
CA HIS A 2 21.94 8.20 0.46
C HIS A 2 21.19 6.89 0.25
N TRP A 3 21.21 6.04 1.26
CA TRP A 3 20.68 4.68 1.20
C TRP A 3 19.71 4.45 2.33
N MET A 4 18.55 3.91 1.98
CA MET A 4 17.46 3.68 2.90
C MET A 4 17.08 2.22 2.93
N ARG A 5 16.99 1.69 4.14
CA ARG A 5 16.21 0.49 4.39
C ARG A 5 14.82 0.88 4.82
N TRP A 6 13.86 0.18 4.24
CA TRP A 6 12.45 0.40 4.50
C TRP A 6 11.87 -0.74 5.32
N ARG A 7 10.95 -0.39 6.20
CA ARG A 7 9.97 -1.30 6.79
C ARG A 7 8.58 -0.70 6.56
N ALA A 8 7.65 -1.52 6.07
CA ALA A 8 6.27 -1.13 5.87
C ALA A 8 5.35 -2.17 6.54
N ASP A 9 4.55 -1.74 7.52
CA ASP A 9 3.55 -2.55 8.20
C ASP A 9 2.14 -2.02 7.90
N VAL A 10 1.13 -2.90 7.87
CA VAL A 10 -0.27 -2.48 7.68
C VAL A 10 -0.85 -2.01 9.01
N ILE A 11 -1.54 -0.88 9.02
CA ILE A 11 -2.26 -0.37 10.20
C ILE A 11 -3.49 -1.27 10.44
N PRO A 12 -3.59 -1.98 11.56
CA PRO A 12 -4.76 -2.79 11.86
C PRO A 12 -5.98 -1.88 12.08
N VAL A 13 -7.06 -2.14 11.33
CA VAL A 13 -8.36 -1.49 11.57
C VAL A 13 -8.90 -2.01 12.91
N ARG A 14 -9.03 -1.14 13.93
CA ARG A 14 -9.66 -1.54 15.20
C ARG A 14 -11.15 -1.83 14.96
N SER A 15 -11.59 -3.04 15.27
CA SER A 15 -12.95 -3.53 15.03
C SER A 15 -13.94 -3.28 16.18
N ASP A 16 -13.75 -2.30 17.07
CA ASP A 16 -14.62 -2.24 18.26
C ASP A 16 -14.93 -0.82 18.73
N ALA A 17 -16.09 -0.29 18.31
CA ALA A 17 -16.85 0.75 19.01
C ALA A 17 -18.31 0.80 18.53
N PHE A 18 -19.10 -0.25 18.76
CA PHE A 18 -20.57 -0.12 18.76
C PHE A 18 -21.03 0.26 20.17
N PHE A 19 -21.28 1.55 20.38
CA PHE A 19 -21.96 2.07 21.57
C PHE A 19 -23.48 1.91 21.35
N VAL A 20 -24.13 1.05 22.14
CA VAL A 20 -25.60 0.97 22.20
C VAL A 20 -26.04 1.51 23.56
N PRO A 21 -26.77 2.65 23.63
CA PRO A 21 -27.33 3.11 24.89
C PRO A 21 -28.53 2.25 25.28
N GLY A 22 -28.48 1.66 26.48
CA GLY A 22 -29.57 0.88 27.07
C GLY A 22 -30.73 1.77 27.51
N ASN A 23 -31.94 1.46 27.05
CA ASN A 23 -33.16 2.13 27.51
C ASN A 23 -33.95 1.18 28.43
N THR A 24 -33.98 1.50 29.73
CA THR A 24 -34.83 0.84 30.73
C THR A 24 -36.29 1.28 30.57
N MET A 25 -37.19 0.34 30.32
CA MET A 25 -38.64 0.54 30.43
C MET A 25 -39.19 -0.35 31.55
N LYS A 26 -39.72 0.29 32.60
CA LYS A 26 -40.54 -0.35 33.65
C LYS A 26 -41.93 -0.66 33.07
N GLY A 27 -42.32 -1.93 33.04
CA GLY A 27 -43.68 -2.36 32.71
C GLY A 27 -44.52 -2.52 33.98
N ALA A 28 -45.64 -1.79 34.05
CA ALA A 28 -46.77 -2.10 34.91
C ALA A 28 -47.87 -2.76 34.05
N SER A 29 -48.34 -3.94 34.45
CA SER A 29 -49.38 -4.69 33.73
C SER A 29 -50.78 -4.29 34.19
N LYS A 30 -51.69 -4.11 33.22
CA LYS A 30 -53.14 -4.27 33.41
C LYS A 30 -53.67 -5.19 32.32
N ASN A 31 -54.53 -6.11 32.74
CA ASN A 31 -55.16 -7.15 31.95
C ASN A 31 -56.08 -6.57 30.86
N PHE A 32 -56.07 -7.15 29.66
CA PHE A 32 -57.24 -7.11 28.77
C PHE A 32 -57.30 -8.31 27.82
N VAL A 33 -58.53 -8.76 27.57
CA VAL A 33 -58.95 -10.00 26.92
C VAL A 33 -59.13 -9.79 25.42
N GLY A 34 -58.66 -10.76 24.63
CA GLY A 34 -59.35 -11.32 23.46
C GLY A 34 -59.54 -10.48 22.19
N GLY A 35 -58.96 -10.96 21.09
CA GLY A 35 -59.71 -11.10 19.84
C GLY A 35 -59.14 -10.47 18.56
N VAL A 36 -58.83 -11.37 17.61
CA VAL A 36 -59.09 -11.26 16.15
C VAL A 36 -57.98 -10.67 15.25
N VAL A 37 -57.41 -11.60 14.46
CA VAL A 37 -56.83 -11.48 13.10
C VAL A 37 -55.53 -10.69 12.93
N ALA A 38 -54.42 -11.43 12.77
CA ALA A 38 -53.20 -10.92 12.15
C ALA A 38 -52.99 -11.60 10.78
N ARG A 39 -53.21 -10.82 9.72
CA ARG A 39 -52.63 -11.07 8.39
C ARG A 39 -51.11 -10.92 8.51
N LEU A 40 -50.35 -11.98 8.26
CA LEU A 40 -48.89 -11.88 8.09
C LEU A 40 -48.59 -11.41 6.67
N VAL A 41 -48.11 -10.18 6.55
CA VAL A 41 -47.43 -9.65 5.36
C VAL A 41 -46.03 -9.21 5.80
N CYS A 42 -45.05 -9.73 5.07
CA CYS A 42 -43.67 -9.27 4.86
C CYS A 42 -42.81 -8.90 6.08
N CYS A 43 -41.74 -9.67 6.28
CA CYS A 43 -40.41 -9.21 5.84
C CYS A 43 -39.43 -10.38 5.96
N ALA A 44 -39.02 -10.91 4.81
CA ALA A 44 -37.87 -11.80 4.70
C ALA A 44 -36.61 -11.00 5.05
N ALA A 45 -36.12 -11.14 6.29
CA ALA A 45 -34.78 -10.69 6.62
C ALA A 45 -33.79 -11.75 6.12
N LEU A 46 -33.38 -11.61 4.86
CA LEU A 46 -32.24 -12.35 4.30
C LEU A 46 -30.97 -11.80 4.97
N VAL A 47 -30.53 -12.43 6.05
CA VAL A 47 -29.26 -12.08 6.69
C VAL A 47 -28.14 -12.61 5.79
N LEU A 48 -27.62 -11.78 4.89
CA LEU A 48 -26.31 -12.00 4.28
C LEU A 48 -25.26 -11.89 5.40
N GLN A 49 -24.92 -13.02 5.99
CA GLN A 49 -23.68 -13.13 6.77
C GLN A 49 -22.54 -13.16 5.76
N GLY A 50 -22.03 -11.99 5.40
CA GLY A 50 -20.70 -11.87 4.82
C GLY A 50 -19.70 -12.31 5.87
N ALA A 51 -19.20 -13.54 5.74
CA ALA A 51 -18.02 -13.97 6.49
C ALA A 51 -16.83 -13.17 5.95
N PHE A 52 -16.56 -12.01 6.55
CA PHE A 52 -15.23 -11.42 6.44
C PHE A 52 -14.29 -12.34 7.22
N ALA A 53 -13.66 -13.26 6.51
CA ALA A 53 -12.48 -13.94 7.02
C ALA A 53 -11.39 -12.87 7.12
N LEU A 54 -11.35 -12.15 8.24
CA LEU A 54 -10.13 -11.48 8.69
C LEU A 54 -9.20 -12.59 9.19
N GLY A 55 -8.67 -13.37 8.25
CA GLY A 55 -7.48 -14.16 8.51
C GLY A 55 -6.34 -13.18 8.73
N ASP A 56 -5.54 -13.41 9.76
CA ASP A 56 -4.16 -12.94 9.81
C ASP A 56 -3.43 -13.57 8.61
N SER A 57 -3.65 -13.00 7.43
CA SER A 57 -3.10 -13.49 6.18
C SER A 57 -1.63 -13.16 6.25
N GLY A 58 -0.78 -14.11 6.62
CA GLY A 58 0.66 -13.87 6.69
C GLY A 58 1.17 -13.16 5.43
N ALA A 59 2.11 -12.24 5.59
CA ALA A 59 2.65 -11.48 4.47
C ALA A 59 3.35 -12.43 3.48
N MET A 60 3.09 -12.25 2.18
CA MET A 60 3.76 -12.95 1.10
C MET A 60 4.75 -12.01 0.41
N ALA A 61 5.90 -12.55 0.00
CA ALA A 61 6.88 -11.83 -0.80
C ALA A 61 7.06 -12.52 -2.15
N HIS A 62 6.91 -11.76 -3.24
CA HIS A 62 7.14 -12.20 -4.61
C HIS A 62 8.41 -11.56 -5.13
N TYR A 63 9.40 -12.39 -5.45
CA TYR A 63 10.62 -11.94 -6.10
C TYR A 63 10.33 -11.39 -7.50
N LEU A 64 10.93 -10.24 -7.82
CA LEU A 64 10.82 -9.61 -9.14
C LEU A 64 12.11 -9.81 -9.92
N ALA A 65 13.20 -9.22 -9.42
CA ALA A 65 14.53 -9.18 -10.05
C ALA A 65 15.50 -8.40 -9.16
N ASN A 66 16.79 -8.75 -9.13
CA ASN A 66 17.79 -8.15 -8.24
C ASN A 66 17.32 -8.03 -6.77
N GLU A 67 17.19 -6.82 -6.22
CA GLU A 67 16.60 -6.55 -4.91
C GLU A 67 15.11 -6.18 -4.97
N GLY A 68 14.53 -6.26 -6.16
CA GLY A 68 13.13 -6.01 -6.42
C GLY A 68 12.23 -7.09 -5.83
N VAL A 69 11.32 -6.69 -4.93
CA VAL A 69 10.34 -7.58 -4.26
C VAL A 69 8.99 -6.89 -4.17
N MET A 70 7.92 -7.64 -4.45
CA MET A 70 6.56 -7.24 -4.10
C MET A 70 6.14 -7.91 -2.79
N VAL A 71 5.63 -7.15 -1.84
CA VAL A 71 5.09 -7.69 -0.58
C VAL A 71 3.58 -7.50 -0.57
N VAL A 72 2.84 -8.56 -0.22
CA VAL A 72 1.39 -8.58 -0.13
C VAL A 72 0.98 -8.95 1.29
N HIS A 73 0.12 -8.14 1.91
CA HIS A 73 -0.48 -8.41 3.21
C HIS A 73 -1.95 -8.00 3.21
N GLY A 74 -2.85 -8.98 3.22
CA GLY A 74 -4.28 -8.74 3.00
C GLY A 74 -4.50 -8.12 1.61
N ASP A 75 -5.21 -6.98 1.59
CA ASP A 75 -5.46 -6.21 0.37
C ASP A 75 -4.31 -5.24 0.03
N THR A 76 -3.30 -5.11 0.90
CA THR A 76 -2.18 -4.19 0.70
C THR A 76 -1.07 -4.83 -0.13
N LYS A 77 -0.56 -4.10 -1.12
CA LYS A 77 0.51 -4.53 -2.03
C LYS A 77 1.53 -3.42 -2.22
N VAL A 78 2.78 -3.68 -1.84
CA VAL A 78 3.88 -2.71 -1.99
C VAL A 78 5.04 -3.30 -2.77
N LEU A 79 5.80 -2.43 -3.43
CA LEU A 79 6.97 -2.79 -4.23
C LEU A 79 8.23 -2.15 -3.66
N PHE A 80 9.31 -2.90 -3.56
CA PHE A 80 10.66 -2.42 -3.28
C PHE A 80 11.50 -2.57 -4.54
N ASP A 81 12.21 -1.50 -4.93
CA ASP A 81 13.14 -1.45 -6.08
C ASP A 81 12.65 -2.16 -7.37
N PRO A 82 11.41 -1.92 -7.84
CA PRO A 82 10.79 -2.76 -8.87
C PRO A 82 11.30 -2.47 -10.29
N LEU A 83 11.88 -1.28 -10.53
CA LEU A 83 12.15 -0.76 -11.88
C LEU A 83 13.54 -0.11 -11.93
N PHE A 84 14.44 -0.75 -12.64
CA PHE A 84 15.84 -0.36 -12.78
C PHE A 84 16.35 -0.64 -14.19
N SER A 85 17.36 0.13 -14.63
CA SER A 85 17.76 0.21 -16.04
C SER A 85 18.96 -0.65 -16.41
N ASN A 86 19.78 -1.08 -15.44
CA ASN A 86 21.03 -1.76 -15.72
C ASN A 86 21.41 -2.76 -14.63
N GLY A 87 21.47 -4.05 -14.98
CA GLY A 87 21.95 -5.11 -14.07
C GLY A 87 23.47 -5.35 -14.13
N TYR A 88 24.23 -4.55 -14.88
CA TYR A 88 25.69 -4.67 -15.04
C TYR A 88 26.18 -6.06 -15.52
N GLY A 89 25.33 -6.79 -16.25
CA GLY A 89 25.62 -8.15 -16.71
C GLY A 89 25.70 -9.21 -15.61
N ARG A 90 25.40 -8.86 -14.35
CA ARG A 90 25.46 -9.75 -13.18
C ARG A 90 24.12 -9.91 -12.49
N TYR A 91 23.30 -8.86 -12.47
CA TYR A 91 21.99 -8.86 -11.84
C TYR A 91 20.90 -9.13 -12.86
N GLN A 92 19.99 -10.03 -12.50
CA GLN A 92 18.84 -10.36 -13.31
C GLN A 92 17.95 -9.12 -13.43
N SER A 93 17.67 -8.68 -14.65
CA SER A 93 16.67 -7.64 -14.92
C SER A 93 15.25 -8.19 -14.81
N LEU A 94 14.29 -7.30 -14.53
CA LEU A 94 12.88 -7.65 -14.53
C LEU A 94 12.47 -8.24 -15.90
N PRO A 95 11.96 -9.49 -15.97
CA PRO A 95 11.50 -10.08 -17.21
C PRO A 95 10.49 -9.19 -17.93
N GLU A 96 10.59 -9.10 -19.25
CA GLU A 96 9.80 -8.14 -20.03
C GLU A 96 8.29 -8.35 -19.87
N ASN A 97 7.82 -9.60 -19.81
CA ASN A 97 6.41 -9.90 -19.56
C ASN A 97 5.95 -9.42 -18.17
N MET A 98 6.79 -9.55 -17.14
CA MET A 98 6.50 -9.03 -15.79
C MET A 98 6.48 -7.50 -15.78
N LYS A 99 7.43 -6.87 -16.47
CA LYS A 99 7.50 -5.41 -16.62
C LYS A 99 6.25 -4.86 -17.32
N GLN A 100 5.80 -5.52 -18.37
CA GLN A 100 4.57 -5.15 -19.10
C GLN A 100 3.33 -5.29 -18.21
N ALA A 101 3.18 -6.41 -17.51
CA ALA A 101 2.08 -6.62 -16.57
C ALA A 101 2.09 -5.58 -15.44
N LEU A 102 3.27 -5.23 -14.92
CA LEU A 102 3.44 -4.19 -13.90
C LEU A 102 2.96 -2.82 -14.41
N PHE A 103 3.41 -2.40 -15.61
CA PHE A 103 2.96 -1.15 -16.22
C PHE A 103 1.47 -1.14 -16.53
N ALA A 104 0.91 -2.27 -16.97
CA ALA A 104 -0.52 -2.41 -17.29
C ALA A 104 -1.40 -2.52 -16.04
N GLY A 105 -0.82 -2.86 -14.88
CA GLY A 105 -1.57 -3.21 -13.68
C GLY A 105 -2.37 -4.50 -13.82
N GLU A 106 -1.86 -5.42 -14.62
CA GLU A 106 -2.40 -6.76 -14.75
C GLU A 106 -1.90 -7.64 -13.60
N ALA A 107 -2.63 -8.73 -13.33
CA ALA A 107 -2.24 -9.67 -12.30
C ALA A 107 -0.78 -10.15 -12.46
N PRO A 108 0.02 -10.22 -11.39
CA PRO A 108 -0.34 -9.97 -9.99
C PRO A 108 -0.06 -8.53 -9.49
N TYR A 109 0.01 -7.51 -10.36
CA TYR A 109 0.39 -6.12 -10.04
C TYR A 109 -0.78 -5.10 -10.05
N GLU A 110 -2.01 -5.58 -10.11
CA GLU A 110 -3.21 -4.78 -9.87
C GLU A 110 -3.21 -4.25 -8.43
N GLY A 111 -3.74 -3.04 -8.19
CA GLY A 111 -3.89 -2.50 -6.83
C GLY A 111 -2.59 -2.37 -6.01
N VAL A 112 -1.44 -2.09 -6.63
CA VAL A 112 -0.25 -1.67 -5.89
C VAL A 112 -0.53 -0.34 -5.18
N ASP A 113 -0.24 -0.26 -3.89
CA ASP A 113 -0.45 0.93 -3.07
C ASP A 113 0.77 1.85 -3.08
N ALA A 114 1.96 1.29 -2.96
CA ALA A 114 3.19 2.06 -2.80
C ALA A 114 4.42 1.40 -3.44
N VAL A 115 5.34 2.24 -3.89
CA VAL A 115 6.70 1.89 -4.30
C VAL A 115 7.69 2.54 -3.34
N PHE A 116 8.70 1.77 -2.97
CA PHE A 116 9.84 2.20 -2.16
C PHE A 116 11.11 2.04 -2.99
N VAL A 117 11.89 3.11 -3.08
CA VAL A 117 13.24 3.09 -3.67
C VAL A 117 14.25 3.14 -2.55
N SER A 118 15.20 2.21 -2.52
CA SER A 118 16.23 2.16 -1.48
C SER A 118 17.29 3.26 -1.69
N HIS A 119 17.75 3.47 -2.91
CA HIS A 119 18.79 4.46 -3.27
C HIS A 119 18.84 4.72 -4.78
N SER A 120 19.64 5.71 -5.17
CA SER A 120 19.77 6.15 -6.56
C SER A 120 20.95 5.48 -7.29
N HIS A 121 20.76 4.23 -7.72
CA HIS A 121 21.70 3.50 -8.56
C HIS A 121 20.96 2.67 -9.62
N GLN A 122 21.62 2.38 -10.76
CA GLN A 122 20.94 1.91 -11.98
C GLN A 122 20.41 0.47 -11.91
N ASP A 123 20.80 -0.30 -10.89
CA ASP A 123 20.35 -1.67 -10.58
C ASP A 123 19.21 -1.71 -9.54
N HIS A 124 18.77 -0.55 -9.03
CA HIS A 124 17.63 -0.42 -8.09
C HIS A 124 16.60 0.60 -8.56
N PHE A 125 17.05 1.57 -9.36
CA PHE A 125 16.24 2.71 -9.73
C PHE A 125 16.50 3.14 -11.18
N SER A 126 15.41 3.35 -11.91
CA SER A 126 15.38 4.03 -13.20
C SER A 126 14.39 5.19 -13.12
N PRO A 127 14.84 6.46 -13.14
CA PRO A 127 13.92 7.60 -13.07
C PRO A 127 12.97 7.62 -14.26
N ILE A 128 13.42 7.18 -15.44
CA ILE A 128 12.61 7.13 -16.66
C ILE A 128 11.51 6.07 -16.56
N GLU A 129 11.85 4.85 -16.13
CA GLU A 129 10.86 3.78 -16.01
C GLU A 129 9.89 4.03 -14.86
N LEU A 130 10.38 4.54 -13.72
CA LEU A 130 9.53 4.83 -12.58
C LEU A 130 8.59 6.01 -12.87
N LEU A 131 9.05 7.06 -13.55
CA LEU A 131 8.17 8.15 -13.97
C LEU A 131 7.09 7.65 -14.94
N LYS A 132 7.45 6.79 -15.90
CA LYS A 132 6.48 6.13 -16.79
C LYS A 132 5.47 5.30 -15.99
N PHE A 133 5.93 4.53 -15.01
CA PHE A 133 5.06 3.72 -14.16
C PHE A 133 4.06 4.60 -13.40
N LEU A 134 4.54 5.68 -12.78
CA LEU A 134 3.69 6.62 -12.08
C LEU A 134 2.67 7.25 -13.06
N ARG A 135 3.05 7.68 -14.27
CA ARG A 135 2.07 8.20 -15.25
C ARG A 135 0.90 7.24 -15.51
N LEU A 136 1.21 5.95 -15.61
CA LEU A 136 0.23 4.90 -15.90
C LEU A 136 -0.59 4.51 -14.66
N ARG A 137 0.04 4.50 -13.47
CA ARG A 137 -0.54 4.07 -12.20
C ARG A 137 -0.72 5.26 -11.27
N ARG A 138 -1.90 5.89 -11.34
CA ARG A 138 -2.18 7.19 -10.69
C ARG A 138 -2.51 7.09 -9.19
N ASP A 139 -2.85 5.89 -8.74
CA ASP A 139 -3.16 5.49 -7.38
C ASP A 139 -1.91 5.19 -6.54
N VAL A 140 -0.79 4.90 -7.19
CA VAL A 140 0.45 4.47 -6.51
C VAL A 140 1.21 5.66 -5.90
N MET A 141 1.59 5.51 -4.64
CA MET A 141 2.49 6.41 -3.91
C MET A 141 3.96 6.01 -4.11
N LEU A 142 4.87 6.99 -4.13
CA LEU A 142 6.32 6.75 -4.15
C LEU A 142 6.98 7.32 -2.89
N TYR A 143 7.80 6.50 -2.23
CA TYR A 143 8.70 6.90 -1.15
C TYR A 143 10.14 6.60 -1.57
N ALA A 144 11.01 7.60 -1.53
CA ALA A 144 12.38 7.48 -2.00
C ALA A 144 13.31 8.47 -1.28
N PRO A 145 14.63 8.23 -1.28
CA PRO A 145 15.59 9.26 -0.90
C PRO A 145 15.42 10.53 -1.75
N ALA A 146 15.64 11.70 -1.15
CA ALA A 146 15.51 12.99 -1.83
C ALA A 146 16.34 13.04 -3.13
N GLN A 147 17.53 12.42 -3.14
CA GLN A 147 18.36 12.29 -4.33
C GLN A 147 17.63 11.60 -5.51
N ALA A 148 16.96 10.47 -5.26
CA ALA A 148 16.22 9.74 -6.29
C ALA A 148 15.00 10.55 -6.76
N VAL A 149 14.36 11.31 -5.86
CA VAL A 149 13.28 12.23 -6.21
C VAL A 149 13.77 13.36 -7.13
N ASP A 150 14.96 13.90 -6.89
CA ASP A 150 15.53 14.95 -7.74
C ASP A 150 15.92 14.43 -9.14
N GLU A 151 16.41 13.19 -9.24
CA GLU A 151 16.61 12.52 -10.54
C GLU A 151 15.30 12.25 -11.28
N LEU A 152 14.23 11.91 -10.54
CA LEU A 152 12.88 11.77 -11.08
C LEU A 152 12.36 13.10 -11.65
N LYS A 153 12.54 14.21 -10.90
CA LYS A 153 12.20 15.57 -11.35
C LYS A 153 12.99 15.98 -12.58
N THR A 154 14.28 15.65 -12.63
CA THR A 154 15.15 15.95 -13.79
C THR A 154 14.68 15.23 -15.06
N SER A 155 14.08 14.04 -14.90
CA SER A 155 13.51 13.27 -16.01
C SER A 155 12.08 13.68 -16.38
N ALA A 156 11.46 14.55 -15.59
CA ALA A 156 10.07 14.96 -15.74
C ALA A 156 9.91 16.20 -16.63
N SER A 157 8.69 16.37 -17.14
CA SER A 157 8.25 17.55 -17.86
C SER A 157 7.17 18.28 -17.06
N ALA A 158 6.81 19.50 -17.46
CA ALA A 158 5.72 20.24 -16.81
C ALA A 158 4.36 19.49 -16.83
N ALA A 159 4.17 18.55 -17.77
CA ALA A 159 2.96 17.72 -17.81
C ALA A 159 2.90 16.72 -16.64
N ASP A 160 4.01 16.51 -15.92
CA ASP A 160 4.15 15.55 -14.85
C ASP A 160 4.00 16.17 -13.45
N ASP A 161 3.78 17.47 -13.33
CA ASP A 161 3.77 18.19 -12.04
C ASP A 161 2.83 17.52 -11.01
N ALA A 162 1.66 17.07 -11.44
CA ALA A 162 0.68 16.40 -10.58
C ALA A 162 1.17 15.05 -10.02
N ILE A 163 2.17 14.39 -10.64
CA ILE A 163 2.77 13.16 -10.13
C ILE A 163 3.47 13.41 -8.80
N PHE A 164 4.06 14.58 -8.60
CA PHE A 164 4.84 14.86 -7.39
C PHE A 164 3.98 15.07 -6.13
N ASN A 165 2.64 15.20 -6.27
CA ASN A 165 1.72 15.19 -5.12
C ASN A 165 1.68 13.83 -4.38
N ARG A 166 2.20 12.78 -5.00
CA ARG A 166 2.27 11.40 -4.46
C ARG A 166 3.69 10.86 -4.45
N VAL A 167 4.68 11.75 -4.47
CA VAL A 167 6.11 11.42 -4.31
C VAL A 167 6.59 12.06 -3.02
N THR A 168 7.07 11.25 -2.10
CA THR A 168 7.65 11.68 -0.83
C THR A 168 9.15 11.43 -0.86
N GLY A 169 9.92 12.52 -0.81
CA GLY A 169 11.37 12.47 -0.62
C GLY A 169 11.71 12.42 0.86
N ILE A 170 12.52 11.45 1.26
CA ILE A 170 13.08 11.35 2.61
C ILE A 170 14.54 11.78 2.57
N GLN A 171 14.96 12.55 3.56
CA GLN A 171 16.35 12.96 3.75
C GLN A 171 16.80 12.39 5.10
N LEU A 172 17.83 11.55 5.06
CA LEU A 172 18.49 10.96 6.23
C LEU A 172 19.99 10.95 5.98
N GLU A 173 20.76 11.33 6.98
CA GLU A 173 22.21 11.32 7.01
C GLU A 173 22.74 10.26 7.99
N TYR A 174 24.04 10.00 7.93
CA TYR A 174 24.68 9.07 8.85
C TYR A 174 24.55 9.56 10.30
N GLY A 175 24.00 8.70 11.16
CA GLY A 175 23.78 9.02 12.57
C GLY A 175 22.40 9.62 12.87
N ASP A 176 21.58 9.88 11.86
CA ASP A 176 20.18 10.25 12.07
C ASP A 176 19.38 9.07 12.64
N GLU A 177 18.43 9.39 13.50
CA GLU A 177 17.44 8.44 13.99
C GLU A 177 16.50 7.97 12.85
N PRO A 178 15.97 6.74 12.92
CA PRO A 178 14.91 6.30 12.01
C PRO A 178 13.73 7.27 11.96
N ILE A 179 13.20 7.52 10.76
CA ILE A 179 11.95 8.26 10.59
C ILE A 179 10.82 7.26 10.48
N VAL A 180 9.79 7.42 11.32
CA VAL A 180 8.56 6.61 11.29
C VAL A 180 7.36 7.50 11.04
N PHE A 181 6.53 7.14 10.05
CA PHE A 181 5.31 7.87 9.73
C PHE A 181 4.18 6.94 9.30
N LYS A 182 2.95 7.43 9.38
CA LYS A 182 1.73 6.69 9.04
C LYS A 182 1.00 7.38 7.90
N THR A 183 0.67 6.64 6.85
CA THR A 183 -0.02 7.16 5.68
C THR A 183 -0.64 6.03 4.87
N ASN A 184 -1.82 6.25 4.28
CA ASN A 184 -2.49 5.30 3.37
C ASN A 184 -2.60 3.86 3.93
N GLY A 185 -2.88 3.72 5.23
CA GLY A 185 -2.96 2.39 5.87
C GLY A 185 -1.61 1.72 6.13
N LEU A 186 -0.48 2.39 5.86
CA LEU A 186 0.88 1.91 6.12
C LEU A 186 1.50 2.62 7.32
N ILE A 187 2.30 1.89 8.08
CA ILE A 187 3.34 2.41 8.97
C ILE A 187 4.65 2.22 8.21
N ILE A 188 5.33 3.31 7.89
CA ILE A 188 6.57 3.31 7.14
C ILE A 188 7.69 3.76 8.07
N GLU A 189 8.74 2.97 8.14
CA GLU A 189 10.00 3.30 8.81
C GLU A 189 11.13 3.33 7.77
N ALA A 190 11.87 4.43 7.77
CA ALA A 190 13.05 4.65 6.94
C ALA A 190 14.28 4.77 7.83
N VAL A 191 15.33 4.00 7.51
CA VAL A 191 16.59 3.99 8.25
C VAL A 191 17.74 4.25 7.29
N TYR A 192 18.67 5.12 7.66
CA TYR A 192 19.92 5.29 6.94
C TYR A 192 20.78 4.03 7.05
N ILE A 193 21.33 3.57 5.92
CA ILE A 193 22.34 2.51 5.91
C ILE A 193 23.62 3.02 5.21
N PRO A 194 24.82 2.79 5.77
CA PRO A 194 26.05 3.07 5.04
C PRO A 194 26.15 2.13 3.84
N HIS A 195 26.50 2.68 2.67
CA HIS A 195 26.79 1.86 1.51
C HIS A 195 28.07 2.31 0.82
N SER A 196 28.89 1.33 0.44
CA SER A 196 30.08 1.50 -0.38
C SER A 196 29.76 0.95 -1.77
N GLY A 197 29.27 1.81 -2.66
CA GLY A 197 28.97 1.50 -4.05
C GLY A 197 29.65 2.53 -4.93
#